data_AF-A0A7J2WRY9-F1
#
_entry.id   AF-A0A7J2WRY9-F1
#
_cell.length_a   1.000
_cell.length_b   1.000
_cell.length_c   1.000
_cell.angle_alpha   90.00
_cell.angle_beta   90.00
_cell.angle_gamma   90.00
#
_symmetry.space_group_name_H-M   'P 1'
#
loop_
_entity.id
_entity.type
_entity.pdbx_description
1 polymer ?
#
loop_
_entity_poly.entity_id
_entity_poly.type
_entity_poly.pdbx_seq_one_letter_code
_entity_poly.pdbx_strand_id
1 'polypeptide(L)'
;MSTGELKLRAIVSMSQLILGILLFISGLILYLTPHGRAQEFILFMSRGSWRYWHDIFAFAFSGSSLIHIYFNFRSLKVLARRLFS
;
A
#
# COMPACT_ATOMS: atom_id res chain seq x y z
N MET A 1 -26.10 -9.08 1.27
CA MET A 1 -24.95 -8.28 0.79
C MET A 1 -25.15 -8.08 -0.69
N SER A 2 -25.13 -6.84 -1.17
CA SER A 2 -25.44 -6.56 -2.57
C SER A 2 -24.25 -6.89 -3.48
N THR A 3 -24.51 -7.18 -4.74
CA THR A 3 -23.44 -7.39 -5.74
C THR A 3 -22.51 -6.19 -5.85
N GLY A 4 -23.02 -4.97 -5.63
CA GLY A 4 -22.22 -3.75 -5.62
C GLY A 4 -21.21 -3.68 -4.48
N GLU A 5 -21.62 -4.06 -3.27
CA GLU A 5 -20.73 -4.11 -2.09
C GLU A 5 -19.57 -5.12 -2.28
N LEU A 6 -19.86 -6.27 -2.89
CA LEU A 6 -18.85 -7.29 -3.20
C LEU A 6 -17.82 -6.75 -4.21
N LYS A 7 -18.30 -6.09 -5.27
CA LYS A 7 -17.42 -5.45 -6.28
C LYS A 7 -16.53 -4.37 -5.65
N LEU A 8 -17.09 -3.50 -4.80
CA LEU A 8 -16.32 -2.46 -4.12
C LEU A 8 -15.23 -3.07 -3.22
N ARG A 9 -15.55 -4.11 -2.45
CA ARG A 9 -14.56 -4.82 -1.64
C ARG A 9 -13.44 -5.42 -2.47
N ALA A 10 -13.76 -6.03 -3.62
CA ALA A 10 -12.78 -6.58 -4.53
C ALA A 10 -11.86 -5.48 -5.08
N ILE A 11 -12.43 -4.35 -5.54
CA ILE A 11 -11.67 -3.21 -6.05
C ILE A 11 -10.71 -2.67 -4.98
N VAL A 12 -11.22 -2.37 -3.78
CA VAL A 12 -10.39 -1.85 -2.68
C VAL A 12 -9.26 -2.82 -2.33
N SER A 13 -9.54 -4.12 -2.30
CA SER A 13 -8.52 -5.15 -2.03
C SER A 13 -7.47 -5.24 -3.12
N MET A 14 -7.86 -5.16 -4.39
CA MET A 14 -6.92 -5.15 -5.52
C MET A 14 -6.08 -3.87 -5.53
N SER A 15 -6.70 -2.72 -5.25
CA SER A 15 -5.98 -1.45 -5.09
C SER A 15 -4.95 -1.51 -3.97
N GLN A 16 -5.30 -2.10 -2.81
CA GLN A 16 -4.34 -2.32 -1.71
C GLN A 16 -3.18 -3.20 -2.15
N LEU A 17 -3.42 -4.29 -2.87
CA LEU A 17 -2.36 -5.18 -3.34
C LEU A 17 -1.39 -4.44 -4.27
N ILE A 18 -1.92 -3.68 -5.24
CA ILE A 18 -1.10 -2.90 -6.19
C ILE A 18 -0.29 -1.84 -5.44
N LEU A 19 -0.93 -1.05 -4.57
CA LEU A 19 -0.26 -0.03 -3.78
C LEU A 19 0.82 -0.63 -2.86
N GLY A 20 0.56 -1.79 -2.26
CA GLY A 20 1.52 -2.52 -1.44
C GLY A 20 2.75 -2.96 -2.24
N ILE A 21 2.56 -3.45 -3.47
CA ILE A 21 3.68 -3.79 -4.38
C ILE A 21 4.50 -2.54 -4.73
N LEU A 22 3.83 -1.44 -5.10
CA LEU A 22 4.51 -0.18 -5.43
C LEU A 22 5.29 0.37 -4.24
N LEU A 23 4.72 0.31 -3.04
CA LEU A 23 5.38 0.69 -1.79
C LEU A 23 6.60 -0.16 -1.50
N PHE A 24 6.47 -1.47 -1.64
CA PHE A 24 7.56 -2.40 -1.41
C PHE A 24 8.72 -2.15 -2.37
N ILE A 25 8.44 -2.01 -3.67
CA ILE A 25 9.46 -1.75 -4.70
C ILE A 25 10.15 -0.40 -4.44
N SER A 26 9.37 0.67 -4.25
CA SER A 26 9.94 2.00 -4.01
C SER A 26 10.73 2.07 -2.68
N GLY A 27 10.26 1.39 -1.64
CA GLY A 27 10.97 1.24 -0.37
C GLY A 27 12.28 0.47 -0.52
N LEU A 28 12.27 -0.64 -1.26
CA LEU A 28 13.45 -1.44 -1.55
C LEU A 28 14.51 -0.63 -2.32
N ILE A 29 14.08 0.12 -3.34
CA ILE A 29 14.96 1.03 -4.10
C ILE A 29 15.58 2.06 -3.15
N LEU A 30 14.77 2.76 -2.36
CA LEU A 30 15.26 3.79 -1.43
C LEU A 30 16.17 3.24 -0.34
N TYR A 31 15.94 2.00 0.09
CA TYR A 31 16.76 1.30 1.08
C TYR A 31 18.14 0.94 0.54
N LEU A 32 18.20 0.40 -0.69
CA LEU A 32 19.45 0.02 -1.34
C LEU A 32 20.24 1.22 -1.87
N THR A 33 19.59 2.37 -2.05
CA THR A 33 20.24 3.58 -2.54
C THR A 33 21.11 4.23 -1.45
N PRO A 34 22.44 4.34 -1.65
CA PRO A 34 23.32 4.99 -0.69
C PRO A 34 22.97 6.48 -0.52
N HIS A 35 23.24 7.00 0.68
CA HIS A 35 23.00 8.41 1.00
C HIS A 35 24.25 9.23 0.60
N GLY A 36 24.11 10.28 -0.22
CA GLY A 36 25.25 11.11 -0.63
C GLY A 36 24.95 12.10 -1.76
N ARG A 37 25.98 12.87 -2.17
CA ARG A 37 25.90 13.88 -3.24
C ARG A 37 25.78 13.29 -4.65
N ALA A 38 26.03 12.00 -4.80
CA ALA A 38 25.73 11.31 -6.03
C ALA A 38 24.21 11.23 -6.15
N GLN A 39 23.61 12.18 -6.86
CA GLN A 39 22.26 12.05 -7.41
C GLN A 39 22.29 10.93 -8.44
N GLU A 40 22.42 9.68 -7.98
CA GLU A 40 22.38 8.56 -8.89
C GLU A 40 20.95 8.43 -9.42
N PHE A 41 20.83 8.49 -10.74
CA PHE A 41 19.61 8.19 -11.45
C PHE A 41 19.40 6.67 -11.37
N ILE A 42 18.47 6.26 -10.52
CA ILE A 42 18.09 4.86 -10.39
C ILE A 42 16.86 4.65 -11.23
N LEU A 43 16.94 3.74 -12.20
CA LEU A 43 15.86 3.49 -13.15
C LEU A 43 15.35 4.81 -13.77
N PHE A 44 16.27 5.63 -14.27
CA PHE A 44 15.98 6.91 -14.93
C PHE A 44 15.37 8.01 -14.04
N MET A 45 15.31 7.81 -12.72
CA MET A 45 14.73 8.78 -11.78
C MET A 45 15.70 9.10 -10.64
N SER A 46 15.66 10.35 -10.18
CA SER A 46 16.44 10.75 -9.01
C SER A 46 15.93 10.05 -7.74
N ARG A 47 16.79 9.85 -6.75
CA ARG A 47 16.38 9.38 -5.41
C ARG A 47 15.28 10.25 -4.80
N GLY A 48 15.30 11.56 -5.05
CA GLY A 48 14.26 12.49 -4.60
C GLY A 48 12.90 12.18 -5.24
N SER A 49 12.89 11.89 -6.53
CA SER A 49 11.68 11.45 -7.25
C SER A 49 11.16 10.12 -6.73
N TRP A 50 12.03 9.15 -6.45
CA TRP A 50 11.65 7.88 -5.82
C TRP A 50 11.01 8.09 -4.45
N ARG A 51 11.58 8.99 -3.63
CA ARG A 51 11.02 9.34 -2.31
C ARG A 51 9.64 9.98 -2.44
N TYR A 52 9.49 10.93 -3.34
CA TYR A 52 8.20 11.58 -3.60
C TYR A 52 7.10 10.56 -3.95
N TRP A 53 7.39 9.63 -4.88
CA TRP A 53 6.41 8.59 -5.23
C TRP A 53 6.16 7.61 -4.10
N HIS A 54 7.19 7.20 -3.36
CA HIS A 54 7.03 6.36 -2.18
C HIS A 54 6.08 6.98 -1.16
N ASP A 55 6.24 8.28 -0.86
CA ASP A 55 5.40 9.00 0.09
C ASP A 55 3.95 9.10 -0.41
N ILE A 56 3.74 9.33 -1.71
CA ILE A 56 2.40 9.30 -2.32
C ILE A 56 1.75 7.92 -2.20
N PHE A 57 2.50 6.86 -2.53
CA PHE A 57 1.99 5.49 -2.41
C PHE A 57 1.69 5.15 -0.96
N ALA A 58 2.51 5.62 0.00
CA ALA A 58 2.31 5.42 1.44
C ALA A 58 1.03 6.08 1.92
N PHE A 59 0.80 7.33 1.52
CA PHE A 59 -0.41 8.06 1.84
C PHE A 59 -1.65 7.39 1.25
N ALA A 60 -1.62 7.04 -0.05
CA ALA A 60 -2.73 6.38 -0.73
C ALA A 60 -3.03 4.99 -0.13
N PHE A 61 -2.01 4.21 0.19
CA PHE A 61 -2.15 2.90 0.83
C PHE A 61 -2.73 3.02 2.24
N SER A 62 -2.29 4.01 3.02
CA SER A 62 -2.82 4.26 4.37
C SER A 62 -4.29 4.65 4.32
N GLY A 63 -4.69 5.58 3.43
CA GLY A 63 -6.09 5.94 3.23
C GLY A 63 -6.94 4.77 2.73
N SER A 64 -6.44 4.02 1.75
CA SER A 64 -7.12 2.82 1.23
C SER A 64 -7.28 1.73 2.30
N SER A 65 -6.32 1.58 3.21
CA SER A 65 -6.39 0.63 4.33
C SER A 65 -7.58 0.91 5.25
N LEU A 66 -7.86 2.19 5.53
CA LEU A 66 -9.03 2.57 6.34
C LEU A 66 -10.33 2.16 5.66
N ILE A 67 -10.45 2.39 4.35
CA ILE A 67 -11.60 1.98 3.55
C ILE A 67 -11.72 0.45 3.52
N HIS A 68 -10.59 -0.25 3.34
CA HIS A 68 -10.54 -1.71 3.35
C HIS A 68 -11.04 -2.29 4.68
N ILE A 69 -10.57 -1.74 5.80
CA ILE A 69 -10.99 -2.16 7.15
C ILE A 69 -12.48 -1.90 7.34
N TYR A 70 -12.98 -0.72 6.96
CA TYR A 70 -14.40 -0.39 7.07
C TYR A 70 -15.30 -1.42 6.38
N PHE A 71 -15.01 -1.76 5.12
CA PHE A 71 -15.81 -2.74 4.38
C PHE A 71 -15.61 -4.20 4.84
N ASN A 72 -14.50 -4.51 5.51
CA ASN A 72 -14.19 -5.86 5.98
C ASN A 72 -14.29 -6.02 7.51
N PHE A 73 -14.82 -5.03 8.23
CA PHE A 73 -14.79 -5.00 9.70
C PHE A 73 -15.48 -6.21 10.34
N ARG A 74 -16.61 -6.67 9.78
CA ARG A 74 -17.31 -7.87 10.26
C ARG A 74 -16.43 -9.12 10.12
N SER A 75 -15.78 -9.29 8.96
CA SER A 75 -14.85 -10.39 8.71
C SER A 75 -13.66 -10.34 9.66
N LEU A 76 -13.10 -9.15 9.88
CA LEU A 76 -12.00 -8.92 10.80
C LEU A 76 -12.37 -9.29 12.25
N LYS A 77 -13.57 -8.90 12.70
CA LYS A 77 -14.07 -9.24 14.04
C LYS A 77 -14.22 -10.76 14.23
N VAL A 78 -14.69 -11.47 13.20
CA VAL A 78 -14.80 -12.94 13.23
C VAL A 78 -13.41 -13.58 13.29
N LEU A 79 -12.47 -13.12 12.47
CA LEU A 79 -11.09 -13.60 12.47
C LEU A 79 -10.42 -13.37 13.83
N ALA A 80 -10.50 -12.16 14.37
CA ALA A 80 -9.92 -11.82 15.66
C ALA A 80 -10.47 -12.70 16.79
N ARG A 81 -11.79 -12.92 16.82
CA ARG A 81 -12.40 -13.83 17.81
C ARG A 81 -11.84 -15.24 17.74
N ARG A 82 -11.58 -15.77 16.54
CA ARG A 82 -11.02 -17.13 16.36
C ARG A 82 -9.55 -17.24 16.73
N LEU A 83 -8.78 -16.16 16.56
CA LEU A 83 -7.35 -16.15 16.88
C LEU A 83 -7.08 -16.01 18.38
N PHE A 84 -8.02 -15.41 19.13
CA PHE A 84 -7.88 -15.13 20.56
C PHE A 84 -8.89 -15.90 21.44
N SER A 85 -9.61 -16.87 20.87
CA SER A 85 -10.40 -17.88 21.60
C SER A 85 -9.60 -19.15 21.78
#